data_AF-A0A6G3RP73-F1
#
_entry.id   AF-A0A6G3RP73-F1
#
_cell.length_a   1.000
_cell.length_b   1.000
_cell.length_c   1.000
_cell.angle_alpha   90.00
_cell.angle_beta   90.00
_cell.angle_gamma   90.00
#
_symmetry.space_group_name_H-M   'P 1'
#
loop_
_entity.id
_entity.type
_entity.pdbx_description
1 polymer ?
#
loop_
_entity_poly.entity_id
_entity_poly.type
_entity_poly.pdbx_seq_one_letter_code
_entity_poly.pdbx_strand_id
1 'polypeptide(L)'
;MTDDISAASPASDIAPDTSLPGDGYIGDPAVRAEWDNRYADRQQLWSGRPNGALVAEVAGLTPGRVLDVGCGEGADAVWLAREGWDVTALEVSGVALERAAGHARDA
;
A
#
# COMPACT_ATOMS: atom_id res chain seq x y z
N MET A 1 16.22 21.07 -27.94
CA MET A 1 15.07 21.69 -27.25
C MET A 1 14.73 20.74 -26.12
N THR A 2 15.42 20.94 -24.99
CA THR A 2 15.31 20.15 -23.77
C THR A 2 14.76 21.10 -22.74
N ASP A 3 13.48 21.00 -22.43
CA ASP A 3 12.89 21.80 -21.38
C ASP A 3 13.15 21.11 -20.04
N ASP A 4 14.02 21.79 -19.31
CA ASP A 4 14.42 21.58 -17.93
C ASP A 4 13.19 21.80 -17.02
N ILE A 5 12.60 20.72 -16.49
CA ILE A 5 11.61 20.83 -15.41
C ILE A 5 12.39 20.91 -14.10
N SER A 6 12.68 22.16 -13.74
CA SER A 6 13.16 22.56 -12.43
C SER A 6 12.18 22.13 -11.34
N ALA A 7 12.73 21.56 -10.27
CA ALA A 7 12.05 21.15 -9.07
C ALA A 7 11.36 22.34 -8.37
N ALA A 8 10.05 22.24 -8.21
CA ALA A 8 9.32 22.93 -7.16
C ALA A 8 8.37 21.92 -6.51
N SER A 9 8.74 21.44 -5.31
CA SER A 9 7.79 20.75 -4.44
C SER A 9 7.00 21.79 -3.67
N PRO A 10 5.67 21.87 -3.79
CA PRO A 10 4.88 22.28 -2.65
C PRO A 10 4.81 21.05 -1.74
N ALA A 11 5.59 21.05 -0.67
CA ALA A 11 5.16 20.34 0.52
C ALA A 11 3.82 20.98 0.90
N SER A 12 2.72 20.33 0.52
CA SER A 12 1.39 20.78 0.91
C SER A 12 1.25 20.42 2.38
N ASP A 13 1.37 21.42 3.25
CA ASP A 13 1.01 21.34 4.66
C ASP A 13 -0.51 21.15 4.80
N ILE A 14 -1.01 20.01 4.34
CA ILE A 14 -2.37 19.57 4.66
C ILE A 14 -2.30 19.12 6.12
N ALA A 15 -2.65 20.04 7.02
CA ALA A 15 -2.93 19.67 8.40
C ALA A 15 -4.02 18.58 8.38
N PRO A 16 -3.87 17.50 9.16
CA PRO A 16 -4.87 16.44 9.19
C PRO A 16 -6.20 17.03 9.65
N ASP A 17 -7.25 16.83 8.86
CA ASP A 17 -8.61 17.17 9.26
C ASP A 17 -9.04 16.22 10.39
N THR A 18 -8.92 16.70 11.62
CA THR A 18 -9.31 15.97 12.84
C THR A 18 -10.82 15.78 12.98
N SER A 19 -11.61 16.30 12.03
CA SER A 19 -13.08 16.17 11.98
C SER A 19 -13.52 14.87 11.30
N LEU A 20 -12.60 14.17 10.62
CA LEU A 20 -12.88 12.87 10.03
C LEU A 20 -12.93 11.80 11.14
N PRO A 21 -13.87 10.84 11.09
CA PRO A 21 -14.02 9.82 12.12
C PRO A 21 -12.82 8.85 12.13
N GLY A 22 -11.76 9.21 12.86
CA GLY A 22 -10.56 8.38 13.06
C GLY A 22 -9.91 7.87 11.78
N ASP A 23 -8.98 6.94 11.93
CA ASP A 23 -8.25 6.23 10.85
C ASP A 23 -9.17 5.28 10.05
N GLY A 24 -10.47 5.59 9.99
CA GLY A 24 -11.52 4.76 9.41
C GLY A 24 -11.65 4.97 7.90
N TYR A 25 -12.00 3.88 7.21
CA TYR A 25 -12.36 3.94 5.79
C TYR A 25 -13.63 4.79 5.58
N ILE A 26 -13.51 5.89 4.81
CA ILE A 26 -14.59 6.85 4.53
C ILE A 26 -15.47 6.40 3.33
N GLY A 27 -15.05 5.37 2.58
CA GLY A 27 -15.81 4.85 1.44
C GLY A 27 -17.02 3.99 1.83
N ASP A 28 -17.61 3.32 0.84
CA ASP A 28 -18.83 2.53 1.04
C ASP A 28 -18.60 1.38 2.05
N PRO A 29 -19.30 1.38 3.21
CA PRO A 29 -19.16 0.31 4.20
C PRO A 29 -19.47 -1.09 3.66
N ALA A 30 -20.33 -1.21 2.63
CA ALA A 30 -20.64 -2.49 2.01
C ALA A 30 -19.42 -3.06 1.26
N VAL A 31 -18.65 -2.20 0.58
CA VAL A 31 -17.39 -2.60 -0.10
C VAL A 31 -16.38 -3.09 0.93
N ARG A 32 -16.22 -2.37 2.05
CA ARG A 32 -15.33 -2.82 3.13
C ARG A 32 -15.75 -4.17 3.69
N ALA A 33 -17.04 -4.34 4.00
CA ALA A 33 -17.55 -5.59 4.54
C ALA A 33 -17.38 -6.77 3.58
N GLU A 34 -17.57 -6.56 2.27
CA GLU A 34 -17.34 -7.58 1.25
C GLU A 34 -15.90 -8.09 1.28
N TRP A 35 -14.92 -7.17 1.28
CA TRP A 35 -13.51 -7.53 1.31
C TRP A 35 -13.07 -8.12 2.65
N ASP A 36 -13.53 -7.58 3.77
CA ASP A 36 -13.29 -8.15 5.10
C ASP A 36 -13.75 -9.61 5.18
N ASN A 37 -14.96 -9.91 4.70
CA ASN A 37 -15.48 -11.28 4.65
C ASN A 37 -14.60 -12.17 3.76
N ARG A 38 -14.23 -11.68 2.58
CA ARG A 38 -13.40 -12.44 1.63
C ARG A 38 -12.04 -12.81 2.21
N TYR A 39 -11.39 -11.92 2.96
CA TYR A 39 -10.14 -12.21 3.64
C TYR A 39 -10.35 -13.08 4.89
N ALA A 40 -11.43 -12.89 5.64
CA ALA A 40 -11.73 -13.71 6.83
C ALA A 40 -11.97 -15.19 6.51
N ASP A 41 -12.59 -15.49 5.35
CA ASP A 41 -12.94 -16.86 4.95
C ASP A 41 -11.73 -17.78 4.69
N ARG A 42 -10.52 -17.23 4.49
CA ARG A 42 -9.30 -18.03 4.26
C ARG A 42 -8.13 -17.48 5.07
N GLN A 43 -7.34 -18.36 5.68
CA GLN A 43 -6.13 -17.95 6.42
C GLN A 43 -5.09 -17.25 5.52
N GLN A 44 -5.07 -17.57 4.23
CA GLN A 44 -4.25 -16.92 3.23
C GLN A 44 -5.01 -16.92 1.90
N LEU A 45 -5.15 -15.74 1.28
CA LEU A 45 -5.90 -15.59 0.03
C LEU A 45 -4.96 -15.58 -1.18
N TRP A 46 -3.77 -15.01 -1.01
CA TRP A 46 -2.78 -14.82 -2.06
C TRP A 46 -1.50 -15.63 -1.82
N SER A 47 -0.61 -15.69 -2.81
CA SER A 47 0.60 -16.52 -2.73
C SER A 47 1.61 -16.09 -1.66
N GLY A 48 1.49 -14.85 -1.15
CA GLY A 48 2.51 -14.21 -0.29
C GLY A 48 3.79 -13.82 -1.04
N ARG A 49 3.85 -14.01 -2.36
CA ARG A 49 5.00 -13.60 -3.20
C ARG A 49 4.67 -12.31 -3.94
N PRO A 50 5.66 -11.45 -4.20
CA PRO A 50 5.42 -10.26 -5.00
C PRO A 50 5.02 -10.63 -6.44
N ASN A 51 4.26 -9.76 -7.07
CA ASN A 51 3.88 -9.84 -8.47
C ASN A 51 5.13 -9.76 -9.35
N GLY A 52 5.34 -10.77 -10.20
CA GLY A 52 6.51 -10.81 -11.08
C GLY A 52 6.61 -9.65 -12.06
N ALA A 53 5.47 -9.06 -12.47
CA ALA A 53 5.47 -7.87 -13.31
C ALA A 53 6.01 -6.66 -12.54
N LEU A 54 5.57 -6.43 -11.30
CA LEU A 54 6.10 -5.37 -10.45
C LEU A 54 7.62 -5.49 -10.30
N VAL A 55 8.10 -6.68 -9.97
CA VAL A 55 9.55 -6.97 -9.82
C VAL A 55 10.31 -6.63 -11.10
N ALA A 56 9.77 -6.97 -12.27
CA ALA A 56 10.41 -6.69 -13.55
C ALA A 56 10.44 -5.19 -13.88
N GLU A 57 9.36 -4.46 -13.62
CA GLU A 57 9.26 -3.03 -13.94
C GLU A 57 10.15 -2.16 -13.06
N VAL A 58 10.34 -2.54 -11.80
CA VAL A 58 11.21 -1.78 -10.88
C VAL A 58 12.68 -2.22 -10.95
N ALA A 59 13.00 -3.27 -11.71
CA ALA A 59 14.35 -3.78 -11.84
C ALA A 59 15.29 -2.72 -12.45
N GLY A 60 16.24 -2.25 -11.65
CA GLY A 60 17.21 -1.22 -12.06
C GLY A 60 16.79 0.22 -11.79
N LEU A 61 15.59 0.44 -11.24
CA LEU A 61 15.21 1.74 -10.70
C LEU A 61 15.93 1.99 -9.36
N THR A 62 16.29 3.25 -9.11
CA THR A 62 16.76 3.64 -7.77
C THR A 62 15.55 3.73 -6.84
N PRO A 63 15.57 3.07 -5.66
CA PRO A 63 14.46 3.15 -4.72
C PRO A 63 14.10 4.58 -4.34
N GLY A 64 12.80 4.85 -4.33
CA GLY A 64 12.20 6.13 -3.93
C GLY A 64 10.95 5.88 -3.10
N ARG A 65 9.90 6.66 -3.34
CA ARG A 65 8.60 6.50 -2.67
C ARG A 65 7.64 5.73 -3.55
N VAL A 66 6.88 4.82 -2.95
CA VAL A 66 5.80 4.05 -3.60
C VAL A 66 4.50 4.18 -2.82
N LEU A 67 3.38 4.27 -3.56
CA LEU A 67 2.04 4.05 -3.05
C LEU A 67 1.49 2.74 -3.64
N ASP A 68 1.25 1.74 -2.79
CA ASP A 68 0.64 0.46 -3.17
C ASP A 68 -0.87 0.49 -2.85
N VAL A 69 -1.72 0.51 -3.88
CA VAL A 69 -3.17 0.68 -3.77
C VAL A 69 -3.87 -0.66 -3.93
N GLY A 70 -4.60 -1.09 -2.90
CA GLY A 70 -5.18 -2.43 -2.85
C GLY A 70 -4.12 -3.48 -2.54
N CYS A 71 -3.26 -3.20 -1.55
CA CYS A 71 -2.08 -4.02 -1.25
C CYS A 71 -2.43 -5.43 -0.74
N GLY A 72 -3.70 -5.68 -0.38
CA GLY A 72 -4.16 -6.93 0.18
C GLY A 72 -3.33 -7.36 1.40
N GLU A 73 -2.76 -8.57 1.35
CA GLU A 73 -1.94 -9.13 2.43
C GLU A 73 -0.48 -8.61 2.41
N GLY A 74 -0.17 -7.60 1.58
CA GLY A 74 1.07 -6.83 1.64
C GLY A 74 2.28 -7.46 0.93
N ALA A 75 2.11 -8.45 0.05
CA ALA A 75 3.24 -9.16 -0.56
C ALA A 75 4.16 -8.23 -1.38
N ASP A 76 3.56 -7.35 -2.19
CA ASP A 76 4.29 -6.36 -3.00
C ASP A 76 4.91 -5.26 -2.11
N ALA A 77 4.09 -4.66 -1.23
CA ALA A 77 4.54 -3.64 -0.30
C ALA A 77 5.73 -4.07 0.57
N VAL A 78 5.67 -5.27 1.18
CA VAL A 78 6.75 -5.78 2.05
C VAL A 78 8.00 -6.10 1.23
N TRP A 79 7.85 -6.65 0.03
CA TRP A 79 8.99 -6.91 -0.85
C TRP A 79 9.67 -5.60 -1.27
N LEU A 80 8.91 -4.59 -1.73
CA LEU A 80 9.46 -3.28 -2.09
C LEU A 80 10.16 -2.61 -0.90
N ALA A 81 9.58 -2.67 0.30
CA ALA A 81 10.21 -2.12 1.50
C ALA A 81 11.57 -2.78 1.80
N ARG A 82 11.67 -4.11 1.62
CA ARG A 82 12.94 -4.85 1.75
C ARG A 82 13.97 -4.46 0.68
N GLU A 83 13.52 -4.10 -0.52
CA GLU A 83 14.38 -3.58 -1.60
C GLU A 83 14.76 -2.09 -1.41
N GLY A 84 14.41 -1.49 -0.26
CA GLY A 84 14.82 -0.14 0.12
C GLY A 84 13.87 0.98 -0.33
N TRP A 85 12.67 0.64 -0.79
CA TRP A 85 11.65 1.63 -1.12
C TRP A 85 10.95 2.15 0.15
N ASP A 86 10.58 3.43 0.15
CA ASP A 86 9.69 4.01 1.16
C ASP A 86 8.24 3.80 0.72
N VAL A 87 7.57 2.82 1.33
CA VAL A 87 6.27 2.30 0.90
C VAL A 87 5.16 2.80 1.81
N THR A 88 4.16 3.44 1.20
CA THR A 88 2.82 3.59 1.79
C THR A 88 1.88 2.60 1.13
N ALA A 89 1.23 1.74 1.91
CA ALA A 89 0.30 0.73 1.40
C ALA A 89 -1.12 1.01 1.91
N LEU A 90 -2.11 0.87 1.04
CA LEU A 90 -3.52 1.13 1.33
C LEU A 90 -4.36 -0.08 0.91
N GLU A 91 -5.31 -0.44 1.75
CA GLU A 91 -6.26 -1.53 1.51
C GLU A 91 -7.58 -1.19 2.22
N VAL A 92 -8.71 -1.57 1.60
CA VAL A 92 -10.04 -1.30 2.15
C VAL A 92 -10.38 -2.26 3.28
N SER A 93 -9.88 -3.50 3.20
CA SER A 93 -10.09 -4.50 4.25
C SER A 93 -9.17 -4.27 5.45
N GLY A 94 -9.78 -4.16 6.63
CA GLY A 94 -9.05 -4.14 7.89
C GLY A 94 -8.37 -5.49 8.17
N VAL A 95 -9.02 -6.59 7.83
CA VAL A 95 -8.48 -7.96 8.00
C VAL A 95 -7.20 -8.14 7.17
N ALA A 96 -7.19 -7.67 5.92
CA ALA A 96 -6.01 -7.72 5.08
C ALA A 96 -4.88 -6.83 5.59
N LEU A 97 -5.19 -5.60 6.06
CA LEU A 97 -4.22 -4.70 6.66
C LEU A 97 -3.57 -5.29 7.93
N GLU A 98 -4.34 -5.98 8.77
CA GLU A 98 -3.80 -6.68 9.95
C GLU A 98 -2.77 -7.75 9.54
N ARG A 99 -3.07 -8.53 8.50
CA ARG A 99 -2.15 -9.54 7.96
C ARG A 99 -0.92 -8.91 7.32
N ALA A 100 -1.10 -7.87 6.49
CA ALA A 100 0.00 -7.14 5.88
C ALA A 100 0.95 -6.56 6.95
N ALA A 101 0.39 -5.98 8.02
CA ALA A 101 1.17 -5.50 9.16
C ALA A 101 1.87 -6.64 9.91
N GLY A 102 1.26 -7.83 10.01
CA GLY A 102 1.90 -9.04 10.52
C GLY A 102 3.11 -9.44 9.66
N HIS A 103 2.91 -9.62 8.36
CA HIS A 103 3.97 -9.97 7.42
C HIS A 103 5.11 -8.95 7.40
N ALA A 104 4.82 -7.66 7.53
CA ALA A 104 5.83 -6.61 7.59
C ALA A 104 6.69 -6.67 8.88
N ARG A 105 6.09 -7.07 10.02
CA ARG A 105 6.83 -7.24 11.27
C ARG A 105 7.70 -8.50 11.26
N ASP A 106 7.26 -9.53 10.56
CA ASP A 106 7.98 -10.80 10.42
C ASP A 106 9.05 -10.76 9.29
N ALA A 107 9.21 -9.60 8.64
CA ALA A 107 10.02 -9.42 7.44
C ALA A 107 11.52 -9.22 7.70
#